data_AF-A0A235H309-F1
#
_entry.id   AF-A0A235H309-F1
#
_cell.length_a   1.000
_cell.length_b   1.000
_cell.length_c   1.000
_cell.angle_alpha   90.00
_cell.angle_beta   90.00
_cell.angle_gamma   90.00
#
_symmetry.space_group_name_H-M   'P 1'
#
loop_
_entity.id
_entity.type
_entity.pdbx_description
1 polymer ?
#
loop_
_entity_poly.entity_id
_entity_poly.type
_entity_poly.pdbx_seq_one_letter_code
_entity_poly.pdbx_strand_id
1 'polypeptide(L)' 'MSWVAETLAAALSVLGLGGGDAVPLAHGYAEGEYLRIAAPVAGTLDTLAVTRGGRVEAGAPLFALDRTSARAERDR' A
#
# COMPACT_ATOMS: atom_id res chain seq x y z
N MET A 1 22.57 26.98 -36.82
CA MET A 1 22.75 27.55 -35.47
C MET A 1 21.99 26.79 -34.36
N SER A 2 21.16 25.79 -34.67
CA SER A 2 20.46 24.95 -33.68
C SER A 2 21.36 23.92 -32.97
N TRP A 3 22.40 23.42 -33.65
CA TRP A 3 23.30 22.41 -33.10
C TRP A 3 24.05 22.85 -31.83
N VAL A 4 24.34 24.15 -31.70
CA VAL A 4 24.94 24.72 -30.48
C VAL A 4 23.95 24.71 -29.32
N ALA A 5 22.66 24.95 -29.59
CA ALA A 5 21.62 24.92 -28.56
C ALA A 5 21.33 23.48 -28.09
N GLU A 6 21.32 22.52 -29.01
CA GLU A 6 21.10 21.10 -28.71
C GLU A 6 22.26 20.51 -27.90
N THR A 7 23.50 20.82 -28.28
CA THR A 7 24.70 20.36 -27.55
C THR A 7 24.81 20.99 -26.17
N LEU A 8 24.45 22.27 -26.03
CA LEU A 8 24.42 22.96 -24.74
C LEU A 8 23.34 22.37 -23.83
N ALA A 9 22.14 22.11 -24.35
CA ALA A 9 21.06 21.49 -23.58
C ALA A 9 21.42 20.07 -23.12
N ALA A 10 22.05 19.28 -23.99
CA ALA A 10 22.53 17.94 -23.65
C ALA A 10 23.63 17.98 -22.58
N ALA A 11 24.60 18.90 -22.70
CA ALA A 11 25.66 19.09 -21.71
C ALA A 11 25.09 19.50 -20.34
N LEU A 12 24.16 20.46 -20.31
CA LEU A 12 23.49 20.91 -19.08
C LEU A 12 22.67 19.78 -18.43
N SER A 13 22.07 18.90 -19.22
CA SER A 13 21.32 17.75 -18.73
C SER A 13 22.24 16.70 -18.10
N VAL A 14 23.39 16.40 -18.72
CA VAL A 14 24.41 15.49 -18.17
C VAL A 14 25.00 16.03 -16.86
N LEU A 15 25.13 17.35 -16.74
CA LEU A 15 25.61 18.04 -15.54
C LEU A 15 24.55 18.19 -14.43
N GLY A 16 23.30 17.75 -14.66
CA GLY A 16 22.20 17.90 -13.70
C GLY A 16 21.73 19.35 -13.50
N LEU A 17 22.10 20.26 -14.42
CA LEU A 17 21.75 21.69 -14.40
C LEU A 17 20.48 21.99 -15.22
N GLY A 18 19.91 20.99 -15.88
CA GLY A 18 18.55 21.07 -16.40
C GLY A 18 17.60 21.03 -15.20
N GLY A 19 16.98 22.16 -14.87
CA GLY A 19 16.04 22.27 -13.76
C GLY A 19 14.95 21.21 -13.85
N GLY A 20 15.15 20.09 -13.16
CA GLY A 20 14.11 19.10 -12.96
C GLY A 20 12.99 19.73 -12.15
N ASP A 21 11.77 19.25 -12.35
CA ASP A 21 10.63 19.64 -11.53
C ASP A 21 11.01 19.47 -10.07
N ALA A 22 11.28 20.59 -9.40
CA ALA A 22 11.58 20.60 -7.98
C ALA A 22 10.33 20.08 -7.30
N VAL A 23 10.36 18.83 -6.85
CA VAL A 23 9.29 18.27 -6.01
C VAL A 23 9.09 19.29 -4.90
N PRO A 24 7.90 19.91 -4.78
CA PRO A 24 7.70 20.93 -3.77
C PRO A 24 8.08 20.35 -2.42
N LEU A 25 8.97 21.04 -1.71
CA LEU A 25 9.27 20.74 -0.31
C LEU A 25 7.99 21.00 0.49
N ALA A 26 7.15 19.98 0.58
CA ALA A 26 5.92 19.99 1.34
C ALA A 26 6.23 19.44 2.74
N HIS A 27 6.12 20.31 3.73
CA HIS A 27 6.11 19.88 5.13
C HIS A 27 4.69 19.46 5.50
N GLY A 28 4.53 18.25 6.02
CA GLY A 28 3.22 17.72 6.41
C GLY A 28 3.32 16.30 6.96
N TYR A 29 2.20 15.78 7.47
CA TYR A 29 2.07 14.42 7.95
C TYR A 29 0.89 13.75 7.24
N ALA A 30 1.03 12.45 6.95
CA ALA A 30 -0.06 11.65 6.40
C ALA A 30 -0.91 11.11 7.54
N GLU A 31 -2.15 11.58 7.64
CA GLU A 31 -3.13 11.08 8.60
C GLU A 31 -3.99 9.99 7.97
N GLY A 32 -4.45 9.04 8.80
CA GLY A 32 -5.35 7.98 8.40
C GLY A 32 -6.20 7.52 9.58
N GLU A 33 -7.47 7.24 9.32
CA GLU A 33 -8.38 6.64 10.29
C GLU A 33 -8.11 5.13 10.37
N TYR A 34 -7.97 4.60 11.58
CA TYR A 34 -7.74 3.18 11.79
C TYR A 34 -9.06 2.44 11.99
N LEU A 35 -9.28 1.40 11.21
CA LEU A 35 -10.45 0.53 11.36
C LEU A 35 -10.11 -0.69 12.21
N ARG A 36 -11.02 -1.06 13.11
CA ARG A 36 -10.98 -2.33 13.82
C ARG A 36 -11.89 -3.32 13.11
N ILE A 37 -11.29 -4.35 12.52
CA ILE A 37 -12.01 -5.41 11.83
C ILE A 37 -12.08 -6.64 12.74
N ALA A 38 -13.27 -7.20 12.90
CA ALA A 38 -13.53 -8.39 13.70
C ALA A 38 -14.55 -9.29 13.02
N ALA A 39 -14.56 -10.58 13.36
CA ALA A 39 -15.60 -11.49 12.94
C ALA A 39 -16.91 -11.20 13.70
N PRO A 40 -18.08 -11.42 13.09
CA PRO A 40 -19.38 -11.21 13.75
C PRO A 40 -19.71 -12.27 14.81
N VAL A 41 -18.87 -13.30 14.93
CA VAL A 41 -19.04 -14.42 15.86
C VAL A 41 -17.73 -14.71 16.59
N ALA A 42 -17.83 -15.25 17.80
CA ALA A 42 -16.68 -15.74 18.54
C ALA A 42 -16.19 -17.08 17.97
N GLY A 43 -14.88 -17.32 18.03
CA GLY A 43 -14.26 -18.57 17.62
C GLY A 43 -12.75 -18.55 17.80
N THR A 44 -12.13 -19.73 17.67
CA THR A 44 -10.67 -19.88 17.71
C THR A 44 -10.07 -19.37 16.41
N LEU A 45 -9.00 -18.57 16.48
CA LEU A 45 -8.23 -18.18 15.31
C LEU A 45 -7.54 -19.41 14.72
N ASP A 46 -7.82 -19.70 13.45
CA ASP A 46 -7.21 -20.80 12.71
C ASP A 46 -6.05 -20.29 11.86
N THR A 47 -6.28 -19.25 11.05
CA THR A 47 -5.28 -18.68 10.15
C THR A 47 -5.21 -17.16 10.28
N LEU A 48 -4.01 -16.59 10.29
CA LEU A 48 -3.76 -15.15 10.10
C LEU A 48 -3.01 -14.94 8.78
N ALA A 49 -3.67 -14.32 7.80
CA ALA A 49 -3.18 -14.25 6.42
C ALA A 49 -2.37 -12.97 6.10
N VAL A 50 -2.24 -12.08 7.09
CA VAL A 50 -1.62 -10.75 6.91
C VAL A 50 -0.56 -10.49 7.97
N THR A 51 0.38 -9.61 7.65
CA THR A 51 1.42 -9.13 8.56
C THR A 51 1.30 -7.62 8.77
N ARG A 52 1.86 -7.12 9.88
CA ARG A 52 1.93 -5.69 10.14
C ARG A 52 2.66 -4.97 9.00
N GLY A 53 2.11 -3.83 8.56
CA GLY A 53 2.65 -3.03 7.46
C GLY A 53 2.34 -3.57 6.05
N GLY A 54 1.69 -4.74 5.95
CA GLY A 54 1.24 -5.28 4.67
C GLY A 54 0.13 -4.44 4.05
N ARG A 55 0.13 -4.34 2.72
CA ARG A 55 -0.98 -3.76 1.94
C ARG A 55 -2.00 -4.85 1.63
N VAL A 56 -3.28 -4.52 1.71
CA VAL A 56 -4.39 -5.46 1.47
C VAL A 56 -5.36 -4.86 0.46
N GLU A 57 -5.82 -5.70 -0.47
CA GLU A 57 -6.87 -5.32 -1.42
C GLU A 57 -8.25 -5.51 -0.80
N ALA A 58 -9.25 -4.77 -1.31
CA ALA A 58 -10.62 -4.92 -0.85
C ALA A 58 -11.13 -6.37 -1.08
N GLY A 59 -11.72 -6.96 -0.04
CA GLY A 59 -12.19 -8.34 -0.08
C GLY A 59 -11.12 -9.41 0.18
N ALA A 60 -9.85 -9.03 0.34
CA ALA A 60 -8.80 -9.98 0.71
C ALA A 60 -9.07 -10.55 2.13
N PRO A 61 -8.95 -11.89 2.32
CA PRO A 61 -9.12 -12.48 3.64
C PRO A 61 -8.01 -12.05 4.59
N LEU A 62 -8.38 -11.55 5.77
CA LEU A 62 -7.41 -11.11 6.79
C LEU A 62 -7.07 -12.24 7.78
N PHE A 63 -8.09 -12.99 8.20
CA PHE A 63 -7.96 -14.13 9.09
C PHE A 63 -9.13 -15.10 8.90
N ALA A 64 -8.96 -16.34 9.35
CA ALA A 64 -10.00 -17.36 9.39
C ALA A 64 -10.17 -17.89 10.80
N LEU A 65 -11.43 -18.16 11.20
CA LEU A 65 -11.76 -18.85 12.43
C LEU A 65 -11.95 -20.35 12.17
N ASP A 66 -11.70 -21.18 13.18
CA ASP A 66 -12.05 -22.60 13.15
C ASP A 66 -13.56 -22.76 12.91
N ARG A 67 -13.91 -23.56 11.90
CA ARG A 67 -15.28 -23.79 11.45
C ARG A 67 -15.88 -25.10 11.91
N THR A 68 -15.18 -25.88 12.74
CA THR A 68 -15.62 -27.23 13.15
C THR A 68 -16.98 -27.20 13.82
N SER A 69 -17.18 -26.34 14.82
CA SER A 69 -18.46 -26.16 15.51
C SER A 69 -19.55 -25.63 14.57
N ALA A 70 -19.24 -24.61 13.77
CA ALA A 70 -20.19 -24.01 12.82
C ALA A 70 -20.66 -25.01 11.75
N ARG A 71 -19.79 -25.92 11.29
CA ARG A 71 -20.15 -27.00 10.35
C ARG A 71 -21.06 -28.02 11.02
N ALA A 72 -20.71 -28.46 12.23
CA ALA A 72 -21.51 -29.41 12.99
C ALA A 72 -22.93 -28.87 13.27
N GLU A 73 -23.08 -27.57 13.53
CA GLU A 73 -24.38 -26.93 13.72
C GLU A 73 -25.22 -26.90 12.43
N ARG A 74 -24.59 -26.58 11.29
CA ARG A 74 -25.27 -26.49 9.99
C ARG A 74 -25.81 -27.84 9.51
N ASP A 75 -25.12 -28.92 9.84
CA ASP A 75 -25.43 -30.26 9.34
C ASP A 75 -26.41 -31.05 10.26
N ARG A 76 -26.94 -30.42 11.32
CA ARG A 76 -28.06 -30.97 12.12
C ARG A 76 -29.40 -30.80 11.42
#